data_AF-A0A942CJQ0-F1
#
_entry.id   AF-A0A942CJQ0-F1
#
_cell.length_a   1.000
_cell.length_b   1.000
_cell.length_c   1.000
_cell.angle_alpha   90.00
_cell.angle_beta   90.00
_cell.angle_gamma   90.00
#
_symmetry.space_group_name_H-M   'P 1'
#
loop_
_entity.id
_entity.type
_entity.pdbx_description
1 polymer ?
#
loop_
_entity_poly.entity_id
_entity_poly.type
_entity_poly.pdbx_seq_one_letter_code
_entity_poly.pdbx_strand_id
1 'polypeptide(L)'
;ALVKPQFEAGRDEVGKGGIVRDPAVHEAVIARVTADAERLGFERCGLTPSPITGATGNREFLMHLHLGPSAAPPPPAPEAR
;
A
#
# COMPACT_ATOMS: atom_id res chain seq x y z
N ALA A 1 5.67 6.99 -1.05
CA ALA A 1 4.52 6.45 -1.80
C ALA A 1 3.20 7.01 -1.24
N LEU A 2 2.19 7.16 -2.10
CA LEU A 2 0.82 7.50 -1.69
C LEU A 2 -0.02 6.22 -1.77
N VAL A 3 -0.46 5.72 -0.62
CA VAL A 3 -1.26 4.49 -0.51
C VAL A 3 -2.74 4.86 -0.58
N LYS A 4 -3.45 4.27 -1.55
CA LYS A 4 -4.87 4.51 -1.82
C LYS A 4 -5.65 3.20 -1.67
N PRO A 5 -6.24 2.91 -0.50
CA PRO A 5 -6.90 1.65 -0.24
C PRO A 5 -7.92 1.22 -1.29
N GLN A 6 -8.66 2.16 -1.90
CA GLN A 6 -9.65 1.87 -2.93
C GLN A 6 -9.11 1.28 -4.24
N PHE A 7 -7.80 1.40 -4.50
CA PHE A 7 -7.15 0.80 -5.67
C PHE A 7 -6.38 -0.48 -5.32
N GLU A 8 -6.04 -0.65 -4.05
CA GLU A 8 -5.25 -1.79 -3.58
C GLU A 8 -6.13 -2.90 -3.00
N ALA A 9 -7.25 -2.56 -2.34
CA ALA A 9 -8.15 -3.50 -1.71
C ALA A 9 -8.85 -4.41 -2.73
N GLY A 10 -9.22 -5.61 -2.28
CA GLY A 10 -10.03 -6.55 -3.06
C GLY A 10 -11.41 -6.00 -3.39
N ARG A 11 -12.03 -6.50 -4.47
CA ARG A 11 -13.31 -6.00 -4.96
C ARG A 11 -14.43 -6.02 -3.91
N ASP A 12 -14.44 -7.04 -3.06
CA ASP A 12 -15.45 -7.23 -2.01
C ASP A 12 -15.19 -6.35 -0.76
N GLU A 13 -14.00 -5.77 -0.65
CA GLU A 13 -13.60 -4.86 0.44
C GLU A 13 -13.93 -3.40 0.12
N VAL A 14 -14.32 -3.12 -1.13
CA VAL A 14 -14.70 -1.78 -1.59
C VAL A 14 -16.22 -1.60 -1.51
N GLY A 15 -16.65 -0.76 -0.57
CA GLY A 15 -18.06 -0.48 -0.35
C GLY A 15 -18.71 0.40 -1.43
N LYS A 16 -20.01 0.67 -1.25
CA LYS A 16 -20.80 1.55 -2.15
C LYS A 16 -20.09 2.88 -2.39
N GLY A 17 -20.01 3.26 -3.67
CA GLY A 17 -19.35 4.49 -4.12
C GLY A 17 -17.84 4.38 -4.28
N GLY A 18 -17.27 3.17 -4.21
CA GLY A 18 -15.82 2.98 -4.33
C GLY A 18 -15.06 3.39 -3.06
N ILE A 19 -15.72 3.34 -1.90
CA ILE A 19 -15.18 3.85 -0.63
C ILE A 19 -14.84 2.69 0.29
N VAL A 20 -13.58 2.65 0.72
CA VAL A 20 -13.09 1.72 1.74
C VAL A 20 -13.22 2.39 3.10
N ARG A 21 -14.15 1.90 3.93
CA ARG A 21 -14.43 2.46 5.26
C ARG A 21 -13.83 1.65 6.41
N ASP A 22 -13.61 0.36 6.18
CA ASP A 22 -13.13 -0.55 7.21
C ASP A 22 -11.65 -0.27 7.51
N PRO A 23 -11.30 0.12 8.75
CA PRO A 23 -9.91 0.33 9.16
C PRO A 23 -9.05 -0.93 8.99
N ALA A 24 -9.62 -2.13 9.15
CA ALA A 24 -8.89 -3.38 8.99
C ALA A 24 -8.41 -3.56 7.54
N VAL A 25 -9.21 -3.13 6.57
CA VAL A 25 -8.82 -3.12 5.14
C VAL A 25 -7.71 -2.10 4.90
N HIS A 26 -7.75 -0.93 5.54
CA HIS A 26 -6.66 0.06 5.43
C HIS A 26 -5.35 -0.51 5.94
N GLU A 27 -5.36 -1.14 7.12
CA GLU A 27 -4.18 -1.78 7.72
C GLU A 27 -3.64 -2.90 6.84
N ALA A 28 -4.51 -3.76 6.30
CA ALA A 28 -4.13 -4.84 5.40
C ALA A 28 -3.47 -4.32 4.11
N VAL A 29 -4.02 -3.27 3.51
CA VAL A 29 -3.42 -2.62 2.33
C VAL A 29 -2.05 -2.03 2.67
N ILE A 30 -1.94 -1.29 3.78
CA ILE A 30 -0.67 -0.68 4.20
C ILE A 30 0.40 -1.74 4.44
N ALA A 31 0.04 -2.86 5.08
CA ALA A 31 0.93 -3.97 5.32
C ALA A 31 1.41 -4.61 4.02
N ARG A 32 0.51 -4.84 3.05
CA ARG A 32 0.87 -5.39 1.73
C ARG A 32 1.81 -4.45 0.97
N VAL A 33 1.48 -3.16 0.88
CA VAL A 33 2.35 -2.18 0.20
C VAL A 33 3.72 -2.07 0.87
N THR A 34 3.77 -2.17 2.20
CA THR A 34 5.05 -2.21 2.93
C THR A 34 5.86 -3.45 2.52
N ALA A 35 5.26 -4.64 2.54
CA ALA A 35 5.94 -5.88 2.16
C ALA A 35 6.40 -5.87 0.69
N ASP A 36 5.62 -5.29 -0.22
CA ASP A 36 6.00 -5.15 -1.62
C ASP A 36 7.19 -4.18 -1.77
N ALA A 37 7.19 -3.07 -1.03
CA ALA A 37 8.32 -2.14 -1.00
C ALA A 37 9.60 -2.80 -0.45
N GLU A 38 9.48 -3.60 0.61
CA GLU A 38 10.58 -4.37 1.20
C GLU A 38 11.18 -5.37 0.21
N ARG A 39 10.35 -6.08 -0.56
CA ARG A 39 10.83 -6.98 -1.64
C ARG A 39 11.55 -6.24 -2.76
N LEU A 40 11.26 -4.96 -2.95
CA LEU A 40 11.94 -4.08 -3.90
C LEU A 40 13.19 -3.40 -3.31
N GLY A 41 13.56 -3.74 -2.07
CA GLY A 41 14.74 -3.20 -1.39
C GLY A 41 14.52 -1.87 -0.68
N PHE A 42 13.26 -1.44 -0.50
CA PHE A 42 12.93 -0.25 0.29
C PHE A 42 12.62 -0.57 1.74
N GLU A 43 12.94 0.36 2.63
CA GLU A 43 12.58 0.31 4.04
C GLU A 43 11.55 1.41 4.35
N ARG A 44 10.53 1.08 5.16
CA ARG A 44 9.52 2.05 5.61
C ARG A 44 10.02 2.87 6.79
N CYS A 45 10.36 4.12 6.54
CA CYS A 45 10.81 5.07 7.55
C CYS A 45 9.66 5.76 8.29
N GLY A 46 8.47 5.83 7.68
CA GLY A 46 7.34 6.54 8.28
C GLY A 46 6.03 6.29 7.55
N LEU A 47 4.94 6.50 8.28
CA LEU A 47 3.57 6.38 7.78
C LEU A 47 2.70 7.41 8.49
N THR A 48 1.89 8.14 7.73
CA THR A 48 0.91 9.08 8.28
C THR A 48 -0.33 9.14 7.39
N PRO A 49 -1.54 9.35 7.94
CA PRO A 49 -2.69 9.68 7.10
C PRO A 49 -2.43 10.95 6.29
N SER A 50 -2.93 10.98 5.06
CA SER A 50 -2.97 12.19 4.24
C SER A 50 -3.81 13.26 4.94
N PRO A 51 -3.41 14.54 4.91
CA PRO A 51 -4.20 15.63 5.47
C PRO A 51 -5.50 15.90 4.69
N ILE A 52 -5.60 15.37 3.47
CA ILE A 52 -6.79 15.44 2.61
C ILE A 52 -7.27 14.04 2.26
N THR A 53 -8.58 13.90 2.07
CA THR A 53 -9.18 12.69 1.50
C THR A 53 -9.09 12.70 -0.03
N GLY A 54 -9.12 11.52 -0.65
CA GLY A 54 -9.25 11.40 -2.10
C GLY A 54 -10.58 11.99 -2.61
N ALA A 55 -10.70 12.18 -3.93
CA ALA A 55 -11.85 12.87 -4.55
C ALA A 55 -13.22 12.26 -4.20
N THR A 56 -13.28 10.96 -3.95
CA THR A 56 -14.50 10.24 -3.55
C THR A 56 -14.66 10.07 -2.04
N GLY A 57 -13.80 10.71 -1.23
CA GLY A 57 -13.82 10.65 0.23
C GLY A 57 -13.02 9.50 0.84
N ASN A 58 -12.21 8.77 0.05
CA ASN A 58 -11.34 7.72 0.60
C ASN A 58 -10.23 8.31 1.48
N ARG A 59 -9.95 7.63 2.58
CA ARG A 59 -8.78 7.94 3.41
C ARG A 59 -7.53 7.42 2.72
N GLU A 60 -6.55 8.29 2.51
CA GLU A 60 -5.28 7.96 1.85
C GLU A 60 -4.13 8.11 2.87
N PHE A 61 -3.00 7.47 2.60
CA PHE A 61 -1.86 7.45 3.52
C PHE A 61 -0.56 7.79 2.79
N LEU A 62 0.29 8.58 3.44
CA LEU A 62 1.62 8.92 2.96
C LEU A 62 2.62 7.98 3.63
N MET A 63 3.36 7.23 2.82
CA MET A 63 4.40 6.31 3.27
C MET A 63 5.77 6.83 2.84
N HIS A 64 6.64 7.08 3.81
CA HIS A 64 8.04 7.45 3.58
C HIS A 64 8.87 6.17 3.44
N LEU A 65 9.50 6.01 2.27
CA LEU A 65 10.32 4.86 1.91
C LEU A 65 11.74 5.33 1.61
N HIS A 66 12.73 4.57 2.06
CA HIS A 66 14.14 4.78 1.79
C HIS A 66 14.72 3.55 1.11
N LEU A 67 15.57 3.71 0.10
CA LEU A 67 16.23 2.57 -0.54
C LEU A 67 17.32 2.03 0.39
N GLY A 68 17.19 0.77 0.79
CA GLY A 68 18.14 0.12 1.68
C GLY A 68 19.52 -0.03 1.04
N PRO A 69 20.61 -0.08 1.83
CA PRO A 69 21.98 -0.18 1.32
C PRO A 69 22.31 -1.51 0.63
N SER A 70 21.45 -2.52 0.75
CA SER A 70 21.56 -3.80 0.03
C SER A 70 20.21 -4.12 -0.61
N ALA A 71 19.92 -3.49 -1.75
CA ALA A 71 18.95 -4.03 -2.68
C ALA A 71 19.55 -5.29 -3.30
N ALA A 72 19.49 -6.42 -2.60
CA ALA A 72 19.62 -7.71 -3.25
C ALA A 72 18.55 -7.76 -4.35
N PRO A 73 18.90 -8.18 -5.59
CA PRO A 73 17.94 -8.18 -6.68
C PRO A 73 16.72 -9.01 -6.28
N PRO A 74 15.50 -8.57 -6.65
CA PRO A 74 14.29 -9.30 -6.32
C PRO A 74 14.41 -10.74 -6.85
N PRO A 75 13.92 -11.75 -6.11
CA PRO A 75 13.94 -13.12 -6.59
C PRO A 75 13.22 -13.20 -7.95
N PRO A 76 13.71 -14.01 -8.91
CA PRO A 76 13.08 -14.13 -10.22
C PRO A 76 11.61 -14.55 -10.03
N ALA A 77 10.72 -13.92 -10.79
CA ALA A 77 9.30 -14.26 -10.78
C ALA A 77 9.12 -15.77 -11.02
N PRO A 78 8.17 -16.44 -10.34
CA PRO A 78 7.93 -17.86 -10.56
C PRO A 78 7.61 -18.10 -12.03
N GLU A 79 8.43 -18.93 -12.69
CA GLU A 79 8.18 -19.35 -14.06
C GLU A 79 6.83 -20.06 -14.11
N ALA A 80 5.91 -19.52 -14.91
CA ALA A 80 4.63 -20.16 -15.19
C ALA A 80 4.91 -21.52 -15.85
N ARG A 81 4.53 -22.59 -15.16
CA ARG A 81 4.51 -23.96 -15.69
C ARG A 81 3.32 -24.17 -16.60
#